data_AF-S4PCV1-F1
#
_entry.id   AF-S4PCV1-F1
#
_cell.length_a   1.000
_cell.length_b   1.000
_cell.length_c   1.000
_cell.angle_alpha   90.00
_cell.angle_beta   90.00
_cell.angle_gamma   90.00
#
_symmetry.space_group_name_H-M   'P 1'
#
loop_
_entity.id
_entity.type
_entity.pdbx_description
1 polymer ?
#
loop_
_entity_poly.entity_id
_entity_poly.type
_entity_poly.pdbx_seq_one_letter_code
_entity_poly.pdbx_strand_id
1 'polypeptide(L)'
;KQAVFDGKRAIRGGIPFVFPQFGQWAFGPQHGFARVARWHVEKMPERLPSGDVEAVFSLMDDEFTHSMWHFQFRLTYRLILREKELHFNIGVYNPSKE
;
A
#
# COMPACT_ATOMS: atom_id res chain seq x y z
N LYS A 1 -9.79 9.48 -19.57
CA LYS A 1 -8.83 8.34 -19.58
C LYS A 1 -9.40 7.24 -18.68
N GLN A 2 -9.42 5.98 -19.12
CA GLN A 2 -9.91 4.85 -18.30
C GLN A 2 -8.82 4.30 -17.37
N ALA A 3 -9.23 3.77 -16.22
CA ALA A 3 -8.38 2.98 -15.33
C ALA A 3 -8.11 1.60 -15.94
N VAL A 4 -6.93 1.04 -15.69
CA VAL A 4 -6.54 -0.31 -16.12
C VAL A 4 -6.27 -1.12 -14.86
N PHE A 5 -6.86 -2.31 -14.75
CA PHE A 5 -6.82 -3.17 -13.56
C PHE A 5 -6.04 -4.46 -13.84
N ASP A 6 -4.81 -4.32 -14.35
CA ASP A 6 -3.97 -5.43 -14.80
C ASP A 6 -2.87 -5.83 -13.79
N GLY A 7 -2.76 -5.11 -12.68
CA GLY A 7 -1.69 -5.31 -11.69
C GLY A 7 -0.30 -4.91 -12.18
N LYS A 8 -0.18 -4.29 -13.36
CA LYS A 8 1.10 -3.85 -13.96
C LYS A 8 1.24 -2.33 -13.97
N ARG A 9 0.11 -1.63 -14.10
CA ARG A 9 0.06 -0.16 -14.12
C ARG A 9 -0.68 0.36 -12.90
N ALA A 10 -0.24 1.51 -12.41
CA ALA A 10 -0.94 2.19 -11.34
C ALA A 10 -2.38 2.53 -11.77
N ILE A 11 -3.34 2.23 -10.89
CA ILE A 11 -4.75 2.55 -11.10
C ILE A 11 -4.91 4.08 -11.19
N ARG A 12 -5.69 4.54 -12.17
CA ARG A 12 -6.00 5.97 -12.34
C ARG A 12 -7.26 6.33 -11.56
N GLY A 13 -7.13 7.16 -10.52
CA GLY A 13 -8.20 7.54 -9.61
C GLY A 13 -8.10 6.84 -8.25
N GLY A 14 -9.03 7.15 -7.34
CA GLY A 14 -8.96 6.68 -5.96
C GLY A 14 -7.81 7.31 -5.18
N ILE A 15 -7.16 6.52 -4.31
CA ILE A 15 -6.08 6.97 -3.42
C ILE A 15 -4.84 6.09 -3.67
N PRO A 16 -3.96 6.47 -4.61
CA PRO A 16 -2.73 5.72 -4.88
C PRO A 16 -1.74 5.81 -3.71
N PHE A 17 -1.09 4.69 -3.39
CA PHE A 17 -0.08 4.64 -2.33
C PHE A 17 1.32 4.88 -2.90
N VAL A 18 1.98 5.96 -2.48
CA VAL A 18 3.31 6.37 -2.97
C VAL A 18 4.37 5.98 -1.94
N PHE A 19 5.24 5.04 -2.31
CA PHE A 19 6.37 4.57 -1.49
C PHE A 19 7.38 3.80 -2.36
N PRO A 20 8.70 3.96 -2.13
CA PRO A 20 9.34 4.79 -1.10
C PRO A 20 9.58 6.25 -1.53
N GLN A 21 9.47 6.55 -2.82
CA GLN A 21 9.84 7.86 -3.38
C GLN A 21 8.63 8.57 -3.98
N PHE A 22 8.44 9.86 -3.68
CA PHE A 22 7.52 10.72 -4.41
C PHE A 22 8.19 11.33 -5.65
N GLY A 23 7.47 11.39 -6.77
CA GLY A 23 7.95 12.00 -8.01
C GLY A 23 8.83 11.06 -8.82
N GLN A 24 9.71 11.62 -9.65
CA GLN A 24 10.64 10.82 -10.44
C GLN A 24 11.62 10.08 -9.54
N TRP A 25 12.04 8.89 -9.99
CA TRP A 25 12.94 8.04 -9.23
C TRP A 25 13.86 7.30 -10.19
N ALA A 26 15.17 7.33 -9.93
CA ALA A 26 16.17 6.74 -10.83
C ALA A 26 16.16 5.20 -10.79
N PHE A 27 15.72 4.61 -9.68
CA PHE A 27 15.83 3.18 -9.44
C PHE A 27 14.54 2.40 -9.72
N GLY A 28 13.46 3.08 -10.13
CA GLY A 28 12.17 2.45 -10.33
C GLY A 28 11.12 3.38 -10.93
N PRO A 29 9.84 2.99 -10.92
CA PRO A 29 8.78 3.80 -11.50
C PRO A 29 8.59 5.11 -10.74
N GLN A 30 8.10 6.14 -11.44
CA GLN A 30 7.66 7.39 -10.82
C GLN A 30 6.68 7.08 -9.68
N HIS A 31 6.82 7.76 -8.54
CA HIS A 31 6.05 7.55 -7.31
C HIS A 31 6.23 6.17 -6.64
N GLY A 32 7.36 5.50 -6.91
CA GLY A 32 7.70 4.24 -6.29
C GLY A 32 6.79 3.07 -6.69
N PHE A 33 6.98 1.94 -6.02
CA PHE A 33 6.42 0.65 -6.42
C PHE A 33 5.12 0.27 -5.67
N ALA A 34 4.81 0.88 -4.51
CA ALA A 34 3.70 0.42 -3.68
C ALA A 34 2.32 0.48 -4.38
N ARG A 35 2.13 1.41 -5.32
CA ARG A 35 0.90 1.54 -6.13
C ARG A 35 0.77 0.54 -7.29
N VAL A 36 1.82 -0.25 -7.55
CA VAL A 36 1.83 -1.32 -8.57
C VAL A 36 2.13 -2.70 -7.98
N ALA A 37 2.52 -2.77 -6.70
CA ALA A 37 2.71 -4.01 -5.98
C ALA A 37 1.36 -4.59 -5.49
N ARG A 38 1.31 -5.92 -5.35
CA ARG A 38 0.13 -6.60 -4.80
C ARG A 38 0.24 -6.64 -3.27
N TRP A 39 -0.72 -5.99 -2.61
CA TRP A 39 -0.81 -6.01 -1.15
C TRP A 39 -1.47 -7.31 -0.66
N HIS A 40 -1.04 -7.78 0.50
CA HIS A 40 -1.65 -8.88 1.23
C HIS A 40 -2.80 -8.37 2.10
N VAL A 41 -3.85 -9.20 2.28
CA VAL A 41 -4.94 -8.89 3.20
C VAL A 41 -4.64 -9.54 4.54
N GLU A 42 -4.16 -8.75 5.50
CA GLU A 42 -3.86 -9.20 6.88
C GLU A 42 -5.15 -9.41 7.69
N LYS A 43 -6.14 -8.55 7.46
CA LYS A 43 -7.48 -8.65 8.05
C LYS A 43 -8.53 -8.36 7.00
N MET A 44 -9.37 -9.37 6.73
CA MET A 44 -10.53 -9.24 5.86
C MET A 44 -11.49 -8.17 6.41
N PRO A 45 -12.26 -7.48 5.55
CA PRO A 45 -13.24 -6.50 6.00
C PRO A 45 -14.19 -7.07 7.06
N GLU A 46 -14.20 -6.47 8.25
CA GLU A 46 -15.01 -6.89 9.39
C GLU A 46 -15.76 -5.70 9.98
N ARG A 47 -17.01 -5.92 10.38
CA ARG A 47 -17.80 -4.93 11.12
C ARG A 47 -17.41 -4.95 12.59
N LEU A 48 -16.95 -3.82 13.09
CA LEU A 48 -16.60 -3.62 14.49
C LEU A 48 -17.87 -3.45 15.36
N PRO A 49 -17.77 -3.62 16.69
CA PRO A 49 -18.88 -3.32 17.60
C PRO A 49 -19.43 -1.89 17.52
N SER A 50 -18.60 -0.93 17.07
CA SER A 50 -19.02 0.45 16.81
C SER A 50 -19.95 0.59 15.59
N GLY A 51 -20.07 -0.45 14.75
CA GLY A 51 -20.78 -0.41 13.47
C GLY A 51 -19.91 -0.01 12.27
N ASP A 52 -18.68 0.46 12.53
CA ASP A 52 -17.67 0.78 11.51
C ASP A 52 -17.16 -0.50 10.83
N VAL A 53 -16.60 -0.38 9.63
CA VAL A 53 -15.97 -1.50 8.91
C VAL A 53 -14.47 -1.29 8.83
N GLU A 54 -13.69 -2.30 9.21
CA GLU A 54 -12.24 -2.27 9.20
C GLU A 54 -11.67 -3.33 8.26
N ALA A 55 -10.62 -2.97 7.52
CA ALA A 55 -9.75 -3.91 6.82
C ALA A 55 -8.28 -3.53 7.01
N VAL A 56 -7.39 -4.52 7.03
CA VAL A 56 -5.94 -4.29 7.16
C VAL A 56 -5.21 -4.99 6.03
N PHE A 57 -4.34 -4.23 5.37
CA PHE A 57 -3.48 -4.71 4.31
C PHE A 57 -2.01 -4.55 4.71
N SER A 58 -1.14 -5.36 4.12
CA SER A 58 0.30 -5.18 4.24
C SER A 58 1.02 -5.30 2.90
N LEU A 59 2.20 -4.69 2.85
CA LEU A 59 3.18 -4.90 1.79
C LEU A 59 4.53 -5.10 2.45
N MET A 60 5.23 -6.17 2.08
CA MET A 60 6.57 -6.49 2.57
C MET A 60 7.53 -6.52 1.38
N ASP A 61 8.82 -6.42 1.66
CA ASP A 61 9.83 -6.60 0.63
C ASP A 61 9.76 -8.00 0.01
N ASP A 62 9.95 -8.03 -1.31
CA ASP A 62 10.06 -9.21 -2.14
C ASP A 62 11.12 -9.00 -3.25
N GLU A 63 11.35 -10.02 -4.06
CA GLU A 63 12.29 -9.95 -5.19
C GLU A 63 12.00 -8.78 -6.15
N PHE A 64 10.72 -8.47 -6.39
CA PHE A 64 10.31 -7.36 -7.24
C PHE A 64 10.76 -6.03 -6.65
N THR A 65 10.51 -5.79 -5.37
CA THR A 65 10.93 -4.54 -4.70
C THR A 65 12.44 -4.45 -4.55
N HIS A 66 13.13 -5.55 -4.25
CA HIS A 66 14.59 -5.60 -4.14
C HIS A 66 15.32 -5.35 -5.47
N SER A 67 14.66 -5.59 -6.61
CA SER A 67 15.20 -5.20 -7.92
C SER A 67 15.35 -3.68 -8.11
N MET A 68 14.64 -2.88 -7.30
CA MET A 68 14.64 -1.41 -7.36
C MET A 68 15.20 -0.76 -6.09
N TRP A 69 14.95 -1.35 -4.92
CA TRP A 69 15.32 -0.79 -3.62
C TRP A 69 15.61 -1.90 -2.62
N HIS A 70 16.88 -2.09 -2.32
CA HIS A 70 17.39 -3.21 -1.53
C HIS A 70 17.32 -2.91 -0.02
N PHE A 71 16.10 -2.72 0.50
CA PHE A 71 15.85 -2.54 1.93
C PHE A 71 14.67 -3.39 2.36
N GLN A 72 14.78 -3.99 3.54
CA GLN A 72 13.65 -4.66 4.15
C GLN A 72 12.63 -3.63 4.62
N PHE A 73 11.35 -3.95 4.48
CA PHE A 73 10.28 -3.09 4.97
C PHE A 73 9.00 -3.87 5.22
N ARG A 74 8.15 -3.33 6.09
CA ARG A 74 6.74 -3.71 6.22
C ARG A 74 5.89 -2.46 6.25
N LEU A 75 5.04 -2.30 5.25
CA LEU A 75 3.93 -1.37 5.26
C LEU A 75 2.70 -2.05 5.86
N THR A 76 1.98 -1.33 6.71
CA THR A 76 0.62 -1.69 7.14
C THR A 76 -0.33 -0.58 6.75
N TYR A 77 -1.48 -0.96 6.19
CA TYR A 77 -2.50 -0.02 5.76
C TYR A 77 -3.86 -0.45 6.30
N ARG A 78 -4.27 0.22 7.36
CA ARG A 78 -5.53 -0.03 8.06
C ARG A 78 -6.56 1.01 7.62
N LEU A 79 -7.61 0.51 6.98
CA LEU A 79 -8.75 1.27 6.50
C LEU A 79 -9.89 1.12 7.50
N ILE A 80 -10.52 2.24 7.88
CA ILE A 80 -11.76 2.23 8.66
C ILE A 80 -12.79 3.06 7.93
N LEU A 81 -13.85 2.42 7.45
CA LEU A 81 -15.03 3.09 6.91
C LEU A 81 -16.01 3.36 8.05
N ARG A 82 -16.29 4.64 8.27
CA ARG A 82 -17.27 5.15 9.24
C ARG A 82 -18.42 5.80 8.48
N GLU A 83 -19.48 6.16 9.18
CA GLU A 83 -20.69 6.73 8.56
C GLU A 83 -20.41 7.97 7.67
N LYS A 84 -19.49 8.84 8.09
CA LYS A 84 -19.19 10.12 7.41
C LYS A 84 -17.70 10.34 7.14
N GLU A 85 -16.88 9.34 7.41
CA GLU A 85 -15.42 9.46 7.35
C GLU A 85 -14.80 8.17 6.81
N LEU A 86 -13.67 8.29 6.14
CA LEU A 86 -12.82 7.18 5.78
C LEU A 86 -11.42 7.44 6.34
N HIS A 87 -11.02 6.61 7.30
CA HIS A 87 -9.73 6.75 7.99
C HIS A 87 -8.69 5.84 7.36
N PHE A 88 -7.50 6.40 7.18
CA PHE A 88 -6.34 5.76 6.59
C PHE A 88 -5.21 5.78 7.60
N ASN A 89 -4.92 4.64 8.21
CA ASN A 89 -3.81 4.51 9.15
C ASN A 89 -2.67 3.74 8.47
N ILE A 90 -1.54 4.42 8.27
CA ILE A 90 -0.37 3.86 7.61
C ILE A 90 0.73 3.63 8.66
N GLY A 91 1.27 2.42 8.70
CA GLY A 91 2.49 2.10 9.42
C GLY A 91 3.62 1.75 8.46
N VAL A 92 4.84 2.18 8.78
CA VAL A 92 6.07 1.77 8.09
C VAL A 92 7.00 1.24 9.16
N TYR A 93 7.47 0.01 8.97
CA TYR A 93 8.39 -0.66 9.87
C TYR A 93 9.59 -1.17 9.07
N ASN A 94 10.80 -0.90 9.56
CA ASN A 94 12.01 -1.52 9.05
C ASN A 94 12.34 -2.74 9.95
N PRO A 95 12.25 -3.98 9.43
CA PRO A 95 12.59 -5.18 10.19
C PRO A 95 14.09 -5.52 10.19
N SER A 96 14.94 -4.70 9.55
CA SER A 96 16.39 -4.93 9.54
C SER A 96 16.96 -4.97 10.96
N LYS A 97 17.94 -5.86 11.17
CA LYS A 97 18.61 -6.03 12.47
C LYS A 97 19.89 -5.20 12.60
N GLU A 98 20.23 -4.46 11.56
CA GLU A 98 21.37 -3.53 11.45
C GLU A 98 20.85 -2.17 10.99
#